data_AF-A0A2T1M1J2-F1
#
_entry.id   AF-A0A2T1M1J2-F1
#
_cell.length_a   1.000
_cell.length_b   1.000
_cell.length_c   1.000
_cell.angle_alpha   90.00
_cell.angle_beta   90.00
_cell.angle_gamma   90.00
#
_symmetry.space_group_name_H-M   'P 1'
#
loop_
_entity.id
_entity.type
_entity.pdbx_description
1 polymer ?
#
loop_
_entity_poly.entity_id
_entity_poly.type
_entity_poly.pdbx_seq_one_letter_code
_entity_poly.pdbx_strand_id
1 'polypeptide(L)'
;MQGLIWIMDETINLLNHWLYRQLERESWDWLTQQRQQITSILSERLLFSTFSAVSRHVGKDDLMLLPQDRQACQTVCSDWYPGHWNIQQVARTLLVLSWPNQNQDFYLHTIGKLFATANLEELVTLYQALPILSYPEQLRLQAAEGVRSNMTAVVDAVALQNPYPAEYFDDIAWNQMILKALFVGSSLDLIQGLERRANSTLAQMLSDYAQERRSAKRSVPNQLWQLVETCPQ
;
A
#
# COMPACT_ATOMS: atom_id res chain seq x y z
N MET A 1 -19.79 9.58 7.61
CA MET A 1 -18.85 9.63 8.76
C MET A 1 -18.94 8.39 9.65
N GLN A 2 -20.12 7.97 10.16
CA GLN A 2 -20.22 6.80 11.05
C GLN A 2 -19.70 5.48 10.45
N GLY A 3 -19.95 5.19 9.17
CA GLY A 3 -19.43 3.97 8.52
C GLY A 3 -17.91 3.96 8.34
N LEU A 4 -17.28 5.12 8.11
CA LEU A 4 -15.82 5.23 7.94
C LEU A 4 -15.08 5.09 9.27
N ILE A 5 -15.68 5.60 10.36
CA ILE A 5 -15.17 5.39 11.73
C ILE A 5 -15.23 3.91 12.10
N TRP A 6 -16.35 3.24 11.79
CA TRP A 6 -16.53 1.82 12.11
C TRP A 6 -15.54 0.90 11.38
N ILE A 7 -15.36 1.06 10.06
CA ILE A 7 -14.39 0.27 9.27
C ILE A 7 -12.96 0.44 9.81
N MET A 8 -12.61 1.65 10.22
CA MET A 8 -11.29 1.93 10.77
C MET A 8 -11.08 1.30 12.14
N ASP A 9 -12.09 1.31 13.01
CA ASP A 9 -12.03 0.60 14.29
C ASP A 9 -11.87 -0.91 14.08
N GLU A 10 -12.57 -1.50 13.10
CA GLU A 10 -12.39 -2.91 12.72
C GLU A 10 -10.99 -3.20 12.21
N THR A 11 -10.45 -2.32 11.35
CA THR A 11 -9.08 -2.44 10.83
C THR A 11 -8.07 -2.42 11.96
N ILE A 12 -8.19 -1.44 12.87
CA ILE A 12 -7.33 -1.30 14.05
C ILE A 12 -7.41 -2.55 14.93
N ASN A 13 -8.60 -3.08 15.17
CA ASN A 13 -8.80 -4.29 15.97
C ASN A 13 -8.16 -5.51 15.31
N LEU A 14 -8.29 -5.64 13.98
CA LEU A 14 -7.69 -6.72 13.21
C LEU A 14 -6.16 -6.69 13.27
N LEU A 15 -5.55 -5.53 13.01
CA LEU A 15 -4.09 -5.40 13.10
C LEU A 15 -3.57 -5.64 14.53
N ASN A 16 -4.29 -5.13 15.54
CA ASN A 16 -3.96 -5.40 16.95
C ASN A 16 -3.99 -6.89 17.27
N HIS A 17 -5.01 -7.62 16.79
CA HIS A 17 -5.12 -9.06 17.02
C HIS A 17 -3.93 -9.81 16.42
N TRP A 18 -3.53 -9.48 15.19
CA TRP A 18 -2.38 -10.11 14.54
C TRP A 18 -1.08 -9.87 15.27
N LEU A 19 -0.84 -8.62 15.70
CA LEU A 19 0.36 -8.25 16.44
C LEU A 19 0.38 -8.88 17.84
N TYR A 20 -0.73 -8.87 18.57
CA TYR A 20 -0.81 -9.49 19.91
C TYR A 20 -0.45 -10.98 19.89
N ARG A 21 -0.85 -11.69 18.83
CA ARG A 21 -0.56 -13.12 18.65
C ARG A 21 0.92 -13.42 18.34
N GLN A 22 1.64 -12.46 17.75
CA GLN A 22 2.94 -12.72 17.08
C GLN A 22 4.10 -11.94 17.68
N LEU A 23 3.85 -10.87 18.43
CA LEU A 23 4.89 -10.11 19.08
C LEU A 23 5.27 -10.73 20.43
N GLU A 24 6.55 -10.64 20.77
CA GLU A 24 7.00 -10.84 22.13
C GLU A 24 6.36 -9.80 23.06
N ARG A 25 6.22 -10.16 24.34
CA ARG A 25 5.55 -9.31 25.32
C ARG A 25 6.17 -7.92 25.43
N GLU A 26 7.49 -7.82 25.39
CA GLU A 26 8.20 -6.53 25.45
C GLU A 26 7.85 -5.64 24.25
N SER A 27 7.90 -6.19 23.03
CA SER A 27 7.53 -5.48 21.80
C SER A 27 6.07 -5.04 21.80
N TRP A 28 5.16 -5.91 22.27
CA TRP A 28 3.74 -5.61 22.38
C TRP A 28 3.46 -4.50 23.40
N ASP A 29 4.06 -4.58 24.59
CA ASP A 29 3.91 -3.59 25.66
C ASP A 29 4.46 -2.23 25.21
N TRP A 30 5.61 -2.21 24.53
CA TRP A 30 6.17 -1.00 23.93
C TRP A 30 5.23 -0.39 22.90
N LEU A 31 4.75 -1.17 21.93
CA LEU A 31 3.88 -0.67 20.87
C LEU A 31 2.56 -0.10 21.44
N THR A 32 1.98 -0.80 22.41
CA THR A 32 0.75 -0.37 23.09
C THR A 32 0.96 0.94 23.83
N GLN A 33 2.07 1.09 24.57
CA GLN A 33 2.42 2.33 25.26
C GLN A 33 2.62 3.48 24.28
N GLN A 34 3.34 3.25 23.18
CA GLN A 34 3.59 4.28 22.18
C GLN A 34 2.32 4.75 21.49
N ARG A 35 1.40 3.83 21.16
CA ARG A 35 0.08 4.17 20.60
C ARG A 35 -0.72 5.07 21.54
N GLN A 36 -0.77 4.75 22.84
CA GLN A 36 -1.44 5.58 23.83
C GLN A 36 -0.83 7.00 23.89
N GLN A 37 0.50 7.11 23.86
CA GLN A 37 1.19 8.40 23.84
C GLN A 37 0.87 9.20 22.57
N ILE A 38 0.86 8.55 21.40
CA ILE A 38 0.52 9.18 20.12
C ILE A 38 -0.90 9.76 20.18
N THR A 39 -1.88 8.99 20.67
CA THR A 39 -3.28 9.44 20.75
C THR A 39 -3.53 10.52 21.81
N SER A 40 -2.67 10.64 22.82
CA SER A 40 -2.86 11.60 23.92
C SER A 40 -2.07 12.90 23.73
N ILE A 41 -0.85 12.82 23.21
CA ILE A 41 0.05 13.98 23.05
C ILE A 41 -0.20 14.69 21.71
N LEU A 42 -0.62 13.95 20.67
CA LEU A 42 -0.87 14.47 19.32
C LEU A 42 0.34 15.22 18.71
N SER A 43 1.54 14.65 18.86
CA SER A 43 2.78 15.22 18.33
C SER A 43 3.24 14.48 17.06
N GLU A 44 3.37 15.20 15.95
CA GLU A 44 3.95 14.65 14.70
C GLU A 44 5.34 14.08 14.94
N ARG A 45 6.17 14.79 15.73
CA ARG A 45 7.53 14.34 16.08
C ARG A 45 7.49 13.00 16.78
N LEU A 46 6.56 12.81 17.72
CA LEU A 46 6.40 11.54 18.41
C LEU A 46 6.02 10.45 17.41
N LEU A 47 4.94 10.65 16.63
CA LEU A 47 4.51 9.70 15.59
C LEU A 47 5.66 9.29 14.68
N PHE A 48 6.41 10.24 14.14
CA PHE A 48 7.47 9.96 13.16
C PHE A 48 8.63 9.21 13.81
N SER A 49 9.05 9.65 15.01
CA SER A 49 10.12 8.98 15.74
C SER A 49 9.74 7.55 16.15
N THR A 50 8.49 7.32 16.57
CA THR A 50 7.98 5.98 16.91
C THR A 50 7.87 5.11 15.67
N PHE A 51 7.34 5.65 14.57
CA PHE A 51 7.21 4.95 13.29
C PHE A 51 8.56 4.42 12.79
N SER A 52 9.62 5.23 12.90
CA SER A 52 10.98 4.81 12.62
C SER A 52 11.55 3.85 13.67
N ALA A 53 11.21 4.03 14.95
CA ALA A 53 11.71 3.18 16.04
C ALA A 53 11.14 1.76 16.00
N VAL A 54 10.05 1.48 15.27
CA VAL A 54 9.48 0.13 15.12
C VAL A 54 10.55 -0.91 14.77
N SER A 55 11.50 -0.60 13.88
CA SER A 55 12.53 -1.55 13.47
C SER A 55 13.50 -1.98 14.58
N ARG A 56 13.56 -1.22 15.68
CA ARG A 56 14.39 -1.54 16.85
C ARG A 56 13.64 -2.35 17.91
N HIS A 57 12.31 -2.32 17.87
CA HIS A 57 11.46 -2.91 18.91
C HIS A 57 10.60 -4.07 18.41
N VAL A 58 10.44 -4.21 17.09
CA VAL A 58 9.63 -5.25 16.45
C VAL A 58 10.51 -6.02 15.47
N GLY A 59 10.50 -7.35 15.56
CA GLY A 59 11.21 -8.24 14.63
C GLY A 59 10.77 -8.04 13.18
N LYS A 60 11.45 -8.66 12.22
CA LYS A 60 11.13 -8.54 10.79
C LYS A 60 10.51 -9.82 10.21
N ASP A 61 9.93 -10.63 11.06
CA ASP A 61 9.28 -11.88 10.65
C ASP A 61 8.09 -11.62 9.73
N ASP A 62 7.87 -12.53 8.79
CA ASP A 62 6.71 -12.48 7.90
C ASP A 62 5.41 -12.56 8.72
N LEU A 63 4.38 -11.85 8.26
CA LEU A 63 3.07 -11.85 8.90
C LEU A 63 2.39 -13.22 8.73
N MET A 64 2.15 -13.91 9.84
CA MET A 64 1.45 -15.19 9.85
C MET A 64 -0.07 -14.97 9.96
N LEU A 65 -0.75 -15.07 8.82
CA LEU A 65 -2.21 -15.04 8.72
C LEU A 65 -2.82 -16.45 8.79
N LEU A 66 -3.90 -16.59 9.56
CA LEU A 66 -4.73 -17.79 9.62
C LEU A 66 -5.79 -17.76 8.52
N PRO A 67 -6.40 -18.91 8.14
CA PRO A 67 -7.46 -18.95 7.13
C PRO A 67 -8.64 -18.00 7.41
N GLN A 68 -9.01 -17.84 8.69
CA GLN A 68 -10.06 -16.92 9.13
C GLN A 68 -9.72 -15.44 8.92
N ASP A 69 -8.42 -15.08 8.94
CA ASP A 69 -7.96 -13.70 8.77
C ASP A 69 -8.26 -13.20 7.35
N ARG A 70 -8.29 -14.10 6.35
CA ARG A 70 -8.65 -13.75 4.96
C ARG A 70 -10.05 -13.15 4.87
N GLN A 71 -11.03 -13.76 5.54
CA GLN A 71 -12.41 -13.24 5.52
C GLN A 71 -12.50 -11.88 6.20
N ALA A 72 -11.80 -11.70 7.33
CA ALA A 72 -11.75 -10.43 8.04
C ALA A 72 -11.12 -9.31 7.19
N CYS A 73 -10.07 -9.61 6.41
CA CYS A 73 -9.47 -8.64 5.49
C CYS A 73 -10.48 -8.12 4.46
N GLN A 74 -11.31 -9.02 3.91
CA GLN A 74 -12.30 -8.67 2.89
C GLN A 74 -13.45 -7.82 3.45
N THR A 75 -13.73 -7.90 4.76
CA THR A 75 -14.69 -7.01 5.42
C THR A 75 -14.13 -5.59 5.57
N VAL A 76 -12.83 -5.47 5.83
CA VAL A 76 -12.14 -4.18 5.94
C VAL A 76 -12.02 -3.48 4.60
N CYS A 77 -11.53 -4.19 3.58
CA CYS A 77 -11.32 -3.65 2.24
C CYS A 77 -11.42 -4.78 1.21
N SER A 78 -12.25 -4.61 0.18
CA SER A 78 -12.40 -5.59 -0.90
C SER A 78 -11.06 -5.83 -1.58
N ASP A 79 -10.75 -7.10 -1.88
CA ASP A 79 -9.51 -7.54 -2.54
C ASP A 79 -8.21 -7.23 -1.77
N TRP A 80 -8.32 -6.71 -0.55
CA TRP A 80 -7.17 -6.50 0.32
C TRP A 80 -6.77 -7.79 1.03
N TYR A 81 -5.48 -8.13 0.95
CA TYR A 81 -4.89 -9.26 1.67
C TYR A 81 -3.37 -9.03 1.89
N PRO A 82 -2.94 -8.67 3.10
CA PRO A 82 -1.55 -8.30 3.38
C PRO A 82 -0.65 -9.52 3.67
N GLY A 83 -0.86 -10.65 3.00
CA GLY A 83 -0.10 -11.89 3.26
C GLY A 83 1.38 -11.82 2.89
N HIS A 84 1.81 -10.79 2.16
CA HIS A 84 3.20 -10.52 1.81
C HIS A 84 3.86 -9.48 2.74
N TRP A 85 3.15 -9.05 3.79
CA TRP A 85 3.70 -8.11 4.77
C TRP A 85 4.51 -8.84 5.84
N ASN A 86 5.37 -8.10 6.53
CA ASN A 86 6.00 -8.48 7.78
C ASN A 86 5.35 -7.77 8.98
N ILE A 87 5.68 -8.23 10.18
CA ILE A 87 5.12 -7.69 11.42
C ILE A 87 5.48 -6.20 11.67
N GLN A 88 6.60 -5.69 11.13
CA GLN A 88 6.94 -4.26 11.24
C GLN A 88 5.99 -3.40 10.40
N GLN A 89 5.65 -3.85 9.20
CA GLN A 89 4.69 -3.16 8.32
C GLN A 89 3.32 -3.08 9.02
N VAL A 90 2.87 -4.17 9.65
CA VAL A 90 1.62 -4.16 10.41
C VAL A 90 1.68 -3.19 11.61
N ALA A 91 2.77 -3.21 12.38
CA ALA A 91 2.95 -2.30 13.52
C ALA A 91 2.98 -0.83 13.11
N ARG A 92 3.72 -0.49 12.05
CA ARG A 92 3.79 0.85 11.47
C ARG A 92 2.43 1.31 10.95
N THR A 93 1.72 0.47 10.21
CA THR A 93 0.37 0.78 9.71
C THR A 93 -0.59 1.02 10.88
N LEU A 94 -0.53 0.22 11.93
CA LEU A 94 -1.33 0.42 13.14
C LEU A 94 -1.05 1.79 13.80
N LEU A 95 0.20 2.26 13.84
CA LEU A 95 0.54 3.59 14.34
C LEU A 95 -0.10 4.71 13.51
N VAL A 96 -0.07 4.57 12.19
CA VAL A 96 -0.70 5.53 11.26
C VAL A 96 -2.21 5.57 11.44
N LEU A 97 -2.86 4.41 11.53
CA LEU A 97 -4.31 4.32 11.75
C LEU A 97 -4.73 4.83 13.14
N SER A 98 -3.81 4.83 14.11
CA SER A 98 -4.05 5.39 15.43
C SER A 98 -3.92 6.91 15.48
N TRP A 99 -3.45 7.56 14.41
CA TRP A 99 -3.39 9.02 14.33
C TRP A 99 -4.81 9.61 14.14
N PRO A 100 -5.14 10.74 14.79
CA PRO A 100 -6.45 11.35 14.63
C PRO A 100 -6.75 11.71 13.18
N ASN A 101 -7.94 11.32 12.73
CA ASN A 101 -8.42 11.52 11.37
C ASN A 101 -9.77 12.24 11.32
N GLN A 102 -10.28 12.79 12.42
CA GLN A 102 -11.54 13.52 12.42
C GLN A 102 -11.45 14.81 11.59
N ASN A 103 -10.26 15.39 11.50
CA ASN A 103 -9.96 16.52 10.63
C ASN A 103 -9.11 16.04 9.45
N GLN A 104 -9.72 16.03 8.26
CA GLN A 104 -9.10 15.56 7.03
C GLN A 104 -7.82 16.31 6.68
N ASP A 105 -7.83 17.65 6.70
CA ASP A 105 -6.66 18.45 6.31
C ASP A 105 -5.48 18.24 7.27
N PHE A 106 -5.77 18.17 8.57
CA PHE A 106 -4.75 17.86 9.58
C PHE A 106 -4.15 16.47 9.37
N TYR A 107 -5.00 15.46 9.16
CA TYR A 107 -4.55 14.09 8.90
C TYR A 107 -3.68 14.03 7.64
N LEU A 108 -4.20 14.52 6.50
CA LEU A 108 -3.49 14.47 5.22
C LEU A 108 -2.18 15.25 5.25
N HIS A 109 -2.12 16.38 5.96
CA HIS A 109 -0.88 17.14 6.15
C HIS A 109 0.17 16.35 6.92
N THR A 110 -0.21 15.72 8.03
CA THR A 110 0.72 14.89 8.82
C THR A 110 1.16 13.65 8.06
N ILE A 111 0.25 12.95 7.38
CA ILE A 111 0.59 11.77 6.58
C ILE A 111 1.47 12.14 5.39
N GLY A 112 1.20 13.26 4.70
CA GLY A 112 2.05 13.76 3.62
C GLY A 112 3.48 14.05 4.07
N LYS A 113 3.66 14.65 5.26
CA LYS A 113 4.99 14.83 5.87
C LYS A 113 5.67 13.50 6.19
N LEU A 114 4.92 12.53 6.72
CA LEU A 114 5.45 11.21 7.04
C LEU A 114 5.99 10.51 5.77
N PHE A 115 5.26 10.58 4.65
CA PHE A 115 5.75 10.12 3.34
C PHE A 115 7.02 10.86 2.92
N ALA A 116 7.06 12.19 3.08
CA ALA A 116 8.20 12.99 2.63
C ALA A 116 9.51 12.72 3.40
N THR A 117 9.42 12.21 4.64
CA THR A 117 10.61 11.91 5.46
C THR A 117 10.91 10.42 5.61
N ALA A 118 10.06 9.54 5.06
CA ALA A 118 10.19 8.10 5.19
C ALA A 118 11.39 7.54 4.44
N ASN A 119 12.07 6.57 5.04
CA ASN A 119 13.07 5.75 4.36
C ASN A 119 12.39 4.68 3.47
N LEU A 120 13.19 3.86 2.78
CA LEU A 120 12.66 2.85 1.84
C LEU A 120 11.64 1.89 2.47
N GLU A 121 11.96 1.29 3.63
CA GLU A 121 11.08 0.30 4.27
C GLU A 121 9.79 0.94 4.80
N GLU A 122 9.92 2.18 5.27
CA GLU A 122 8.82 3.03 5.71
C GLU A 122 7.90 3.41 4.54
N LEU A 123 8.46 3.82 3.39
CA LEU A 123 7.71 4.11 2.18
C LEU A 123 6.95 2.88 1.67
N VAL A 124 7.61 1.72 1.61
CA VAL A 124 6.97 0.46 1.21
C VAL A 124 5.76 0.19 2.12
N THR A 125 5.93 0.37 3.44
CA THR A 125 4.82 0.21 4.40
C THR A 125 3.67 1.16 4.10
N LEU A 126 3.96 2.45 3.94
CA LEU A 126 2.94 3.48 3.74
C LEU A 126 2.18 3.28 2.41
N TYR A 127 2.89 2.89 1.35
CA TYR A 127 2.27 2.64 0.04
C TYR A 127 1.41 1.38 0.02
N GLN A 128 1.85 0.30 0.67
CA GLN A 128 1.03 -0.90 0.81
C GLN A 128 -0.22 -0.65 1.66
N ALA A 129 -0.15 0.24 2.64
CA ALA A 129 -1.26 0.56 3.54
C ALA A 129 -2.34 1.45 2.91
N LEU A 130 -2.08 2.08 1.74
CA LEU A 130 -3.00 3.03 1.11
C LEU A 130 -4.48 2.63 1.09
N PRO A 131 -4.89 1.37 0.76
CA PRO A 131 -6.30 0.99 0.72
C PRO A 131 -7.05 1.12 2.05
N ILE A 132 -6.33 1.05 3.16
CA ILE A 132 -6.91 1.00 4.51
C ILE A 132 -6.63 2.26 5.34
N LEU A 133 -5.90 3.23 4.78
CA LEU A 133 -5.72 4.54 5.42
C LEU A 133 -7.01 5.35 5.39
N SER A 134 -7.15 6.33 6.29
CA SER A 134 -8.23 7.30 6.21
C SER A 134 -8.11 8.16 4.94
N TYR A 135 -9.26 8.49 4.33
CA TYR A 135 -9.36 9.33 3.13
C TYR A 135 -8.53 8.81 1.93
N PRO A 136 -8.64 7.51 1.58
CA PRO A 136 -7.83 6.91 0.52
C PRO A 136 -8.01 7.63 -0.83
N GLU A 137 -9.20 8.17 -1.13
CA GLU A 137 -9.49 8.92 -2.35
C GLU A 137 -8.68 10.22 -2.51
N GLN A 138 -8.18 10.78 -1.39
CA GLN A 138 -7.37 11.99 -1.37
C GLN A 138 -5.87 11.70 -1.58
N LEU A 139 -5.45 10.43 -1.50
CA LEU A 139 -4.06 10.01 -1.59
C LEU A 139 -3.60 9.70 -3.04
N ARG A 140 -4.44 9.98 -4.05
CA ARG A 140 -4.17 9.64 -5.46
C ARG A 140 -2.86 10.23 -5.98
N LEU A 141 -2.60 11.49 -5.66
CA LEU A 141 -1.36 12.17 -6.05
C LEU A 141 -0.14 11.55 -5.35
N GLN A 142 -0.27 11.18 -4.07
CA GLN A 142 0.77 10.51 -3.31
C GLN A 142 1.10 9.13 -3.89
N ALA A 143 0.08 8.34 -4.21
CA ALA A 143 0.22 7.05 -4.85
C ALA A 143 0.86 7.16 -6.25
N ALA A 144 0.46 8.16 -7.04
CA ALA A 144 1.11 8.46 -8.32
C ALA A 144 2.59 8.86 -8.16
N GLU A 145 2.97 9.51 -7.05
CA GLU A 145 4.38 9.77 -6.72
C GLU A 145 5.16 8.46 -6.51
N GLY A 146 4.56 7.49 -5.81
CA GLY A 146 5.15 6.17 -5.58
C GLY A 146 5.43 5.44 -6.89
N VAL A 147 4.49 5.49 -7.84
CA VAL A 147 4.68 4.94 -9.19
C VAL A 147 5.84 5.63 -9.93
N ARG A 148 6.02 6.94 -9.76
CA ARG A 148 7.10 7.69 -10.42
C ARG A 148 8.48 7.46 -9.80
N SER A 149 8.55 6.79 -8.65
CA SER A 149 9.81 6.42 -7.99
C SER A 149 10.76 5.63 -8.88
N ASN A 150 12.06 5.79 -8.65
CA ASN A 150 13.11 4.95 -9.23
C ASN A 150 13.38 3.69 -8.42
N MET A 151 12.77 3.55 -7.25
CA MET A 151 12.93 2.38 -6.38
C MET A 151 11.86 1.35 -6.73
N THR A 152 12.25 0.21 -7.32
CA THR A 152 11.33 -0.88 -7.69
C THR A 152 10.44 -1.30 -6.53
N ALA A 153 10.99 -1.42 -5.31
CA ALA A 153 10.19 -1.79 -4.13
C ALA A 153 9.07 -0.78 -3.80
N VAL A 154 9.25 0.51 -4.08
CA VAL A 154 8.21 1.53 -3.88
C VAL A 154 7.14 1.45 -4.98
N VAL A 155 7.56 1.22 -6.23
CA VAL A 155 6.63 0.97 -7.34
C VAL A 155 5.78 -0.27 -7.04
N ASP A 156 6.43 -1.36 -6.60
CA ASP A 156 5.78 -2.62 -6.28
C ASP A 156 4.82 -2.48 -5.10
N ALA A 157 5.18 -1.70 -4.07
CA ALA A 157 4.32 -1.42 -2.92
C ALA A 157 2.99 -0.75 -3.33
N VAL A 158 3.02 0.09 -4.37
CA VAL A 158 1.80 0.70 -4.93
C VAL A 158 1.06 -0.28 -5.83
N ALA A 159 1.76 -0.98 -6.71
CA ALA A 159 1.14 -1.70 -7.83
C ALA A 159 0.74 -3.14 -7.52
N LEU A 160 1.54 -3.87 -6.75
CA LEU A 160 1.41 -5.32 -6.58
C LEU A 160 0.64 -5.65 -5.31
N GLN A 161 -0.30 -6.60 -5.41
CA GLN A 161 -1.11 -7.09 -4.29
C GLN A 161 -1.75 -5.94 -3.48
N ASN A 162 -2.12 -4.88 -4.19
CA ASN A 162 -2.66 -3.66 -3.63
C ASN A 162 -3.91 -3.26 -4.42
N PRO A 163 -5.11 -3.25 -3.81
CA PRO A 163 -6.35 -2.88 -4.51
C PRO A 163 -6.45 -1.38 -4.81
N TYR A 164 -5.60 -0.55 -4.19
CA TYR A 164 -5.70 0.91 -4.26
C TYR A 164 -5.70 1.46 -5.70
N PRO A 165 -4.76 1.07 -6.59
CA PRO A 165 -4.72 1.65 -7.93
C PRO A 165 -5.97 1.32 -8.75
N ALA A 166 -6.48 0.10 -8.62
CA ALA A 166 -7.65 -0.35 -9.38
C ALA A 166 -8.92 0.41 -8.98
N GLU A 167 -8.99 0.84 -7.73
CA GLU A 167 -10.13 1.59 -7.20
C GLU A 167 -10.00 3.10 -7.42
N TYR A 168 -8.83 3.68 -7.17
CA TYR A 168 -8.69 5.15 -7.07
C TYR A 168 -7.96 5.81 -8.24
N PHE A 169 -7.13 5.09 -9.02
CA PHE A 169 -6.48 5.75 -10.17
C PHE A 169 -7.47 6.05 -11.27
N ASP A 170 -7.31 7.22 -11.89
CA ASP A 170 -7.85 7.45 -13.23
C ASP A 170 -7.10 6.61 -14.27
N ASP A 171 -7.62 6.56 -15.50
CA ASP A 171 -7.04 5.71 -16.53
C ASP A 171 -5.62 6.13 -16.93
N ILE A 172 -5.28 7.41 -16.80
CA ILE A 172 -3.93 7.89 -17.11
C ILE A 172 -2.94 7.34 -16.08
N ALA A 173 -3.20 7.55 -14.79
CA ALA A 173 -2.35 7.06 -13.71
C ALA A 173 -2.27 5.53 -13.70
N TRP A 174 -3.40 4.85 -13.96
CA TRP A 174 -3.45 3.41 -14.12
C TRP A 174 -2.54 2.92 -15.25
N ASN A 175 -2.69 3.47 -16.46
CA ASN A 175 -1.90 3.04 -17.62
C ASN A 175 -0.40 3.30 -17.43
N GLN A 176 -0.04 4.43 -16.83
CA GLN A 176 1.34 4.76 -16.50
C GLN A 176 1.93 3.81 -15.46
N MET A 177 1.14 3.39 -14.47
CA MET A 177 1.57 2.38 -13.50
C MET A 177 1.86 1.03 -14.17
N ILE A 178 1.00 0.56 -15.08
CA ILE A 178 1.22 -0.70 -15.79
C ILE A 178 2.50 -0.65 -16.64
N LEU A 179 2.72 0.43 -17.40
CA LEU A 179 3.96 0.62 -18.14
C LEU A 179 5.18 0.66 -17.22
N LYS A 180 5.07 1.37 -16.09
CA LYS A 180 6.16 1.44 -15.11
C LYS A 180 6.49 0.07 -14.55
N ALA A 181 5.49 -0.73 -14.16
CA ALA A 181 5.68 -2.09 -13.64
C ALA A 181 6.44 -2.97 -14.64
N LEU A 182 6.05 -2.94 -15.92
CA LEU A 182 6.78 -3.63 -16.99
C LEU A 182 8.21 -3.12 -17.15
N PHE A 183 8.41 -1.80 -17.07
CA PHE A 183 9.74 -1.19 -17.20
C PHE A 183 10.70 -1.62 -16.09
N VAL A 184 10.22 -1.73 -14.85
CA VAL A 184 11.03 -2.17 -13.70
C VAL A 184 11.07 -3.70 -13.53
N GLY A 185 10.37 -4.44 -14.38
CA GLY A 185 10.40 -5.91 -14.42
C GLY A 185 9.48 -6.60 -13.40
N SER A 186 8.46 -5.91 -12.90
CA SER A 186 7.49 -6.44 -11.95
C SER A 186 6.49 -7.40 -12.61
N SER A 187 5.93 -8.33 -11.82
CA SER A 187 4.94 -9.29 -12.32
C SER A 187 3.57 -8.64 -12.46
N LEU A 188 3.04 -8.58 -13.68
CA LEU A 188 1.70 -8.05 -13.91
C LEU A 188 0.63 -8.93 -13.25
N ASP A 189 0.85 -10.23 -13.12
CA ASP A 189 -0.12 -11.18 -12.52
C ASP A 189 -0.48 -10.85 -11.06
N LEU A 190 0.35 -10.04 -10.38
CA LEU A 190 0.11 -9.59 -9.01
C LEU A 190 -0.66 -8.27 -8.93
N ILE A 191 -0.90 -7.59 -10.06
CA ILE A 191 -1.66 -6.35 -10.11
C ILE A 191 -3.14 -6.69 -10.12
N GLN A 192 -3.86 -6.21 -9.11
CA GLN A 192 -5.29 -6.48 -8.95
C GLN A 192 -6.10 -5.62 -9.92
N GLY A 193 -7.13 -6.17 -10.56
CA GLY A 193 -8.04 -5.42 -11.42
C GLY A 193 -7.56 -5.19 -12.86
N LEU A 194 -6.50 -5.88 -13.31
CA LEU A 194 -5.98 -5.76 -14.68
C LEU A 194 -7.04 -5.88 -15.77
N GLU A 195 -7.80 -6.98 -15.78
CA GLU A 195 -8.84 -7.21 -16.79
C GLU A 195 -9.96 -6.17 -16.69
N ARG A 196 -10.40 -5.84 -15.47
CA ARG A 196 -11.47 -4.86 -15.21
C ARG A 196 -11.10 -3.46 -15.72
N ARG A 197 -9.83 -3.10 -15.67
CA ARG A 197 -9.31 -1.75 -16.01
C ARG A 197 -8.62 -1.72 -17.39
N ALA A 198 -8.68 -2.81 -18.14
CA ALA A 198 -8.16 -2.88 -19.50
C ALA A 198 -8.88 -1.85 -20.39
N ASN A 199 -8.12 -1.10 -21.20
CA ASN A 199 -8.65 -0.03 -22.03
C ASN A 199 -7.82 0.15 -23.31
N SER A 200 -8.39 0.76 -24.35
CA SER A 200 -7.75 0.90 -25.66
C SER A 200 -6.47 1.74 -25.61
N THR A 201 -6.42 2.79 -24.79
CA THR A 201 -5.21 3.60 -24.58
C THR A 201 -4.08 2.76 -23.98
N LEU A 202 -4.38 1.88 -23.03
CA LEU A 202 -3.41 0.94 -22.46
C LEU A 202 -2.89 -0.01 -23.53
N ALA A 203 -3.77 -0.58 -24.37
CA ALA A 203 -3.38 -1.48 -25.45
C ALA A 203 -2.38 -0.83 -26.42
N GLN A 204 -2.64 0.43 -26.78
CA GLN A 204 -1.75 1.21 -27.64
C GLN A 204 -0.40 1.44 -26.96
N MET A 205 -0.41 1.92 -25.71
CA MET A 205 0.81 2.16 -24.93
C MET A 205 1.68 0.90 -24.78
N LEU A 206 1.06 -0.26 -24.54
CA LEU A 206 1.76 -1.54 -24.44
C LEU A 206 2.35 -1.99 -25.79
N SER A 207 1.61 -1.78 -26.88
CA SER A 207 2.08 -2.10 -28.23
C SER A 207 3.29 -1.25 -28.62
N ASP A 208 3.24 0.05 -28.32
CA ASP A 208 4.36 0.99 -28.54
C ASP A 208 5.59 0.57 -27.72
N TYR A 209 5.41 0.29 -26.43
CA TYR A 209 6.49 -0.20 -25.57
C TYR A 209 7.12 -1.50 -26.10
N ALA A 210 6.32 -2.43 -26.61
CA ALA A 210 6.81 -3.66 -27.20
C ALA A 210 7.63 -3.41 -28.48
N GLN A 211 7.21 -2.45 -29.32
CA GLN A 211 7.95 -2.05 -30.51
C GLN A 211 9.28 -1.39 -30.16
N GLU A 212 9.32 -0.53 -29.14
CA GLU A 212 10.55 0.07 -28.62
C GLU A 212 11.53 -0.99 -28.11
N ARG A 213 11.04 -1.94 -27.30
CA ARG A 213 11.84 -3.07 -26.79
C ARG A 213 12.45 -3.90 -27.93
N ARG A 214 11.64 -4.26 -28.94
CA ARG A 214 12.10 -5.03 -30.11
C ARG A 214 13.15 -4.27 -30.92
N SER A 215 12.93 -2.97 -31.16
CA SER A 215 13.88 -2.11 -31.86
C SER A 215 15.22 -2.02 -31.13
N ALA A 216 15.18 -2.04 -29.80
CA ALA A 216 16.35 -2.11 -28.93
C ALA A 216 16.93 -3.53 -28.73
N LYS A 217 16.44 -4.54 -29.45
CA LYS A 217 16.82 -5.96 -29.34
C LYS A 217 16.66 -6.55 -27.93
N ARG A 218 15.67 -6.06 -27.18
CA ARG A 218 15.30 -6.58 -25.85
C ARG A 218 14.07 -7.48 -25.96
N SER A 219 13.95 -8.45 -25.06
CA SER A 219 12.78 -9.34 -24.99
C SER A 219 11.49 -8.57 -24.66
N VAL A 220 10.34 -9.05 -25.12
CA VAL A 220 9.03 -8.51 -24.71
C VAL A 220 8.40 -9.53 -23.76
N PRO A 221 7.96 -9.14 -22.56
CA PRO A 221 7.26 -10.05 -21.64
C PRO A 221 5.98 -10.62 -22.27
N ASN A 222 5.73 -11.92 -22.14
CA ASN A 222 4.52 -12.54 -22.70
C ASN A 222 3.23 -12.00 -22.07
N GLN A 223 3.26 -11.68 -20.77
CA GLN A 223 2.15 -11.07 -20.04
C GLN A 223 1.67 -9.75 -20.68
N LEU A 224 2.56 -9.02 -21.37
CA LEU A 224 2.19 -7.81 -22.10
C LEU A 224 1.16 -8.13 -23.19
N TRP A 225 1.40 -9.17 -23.98
CA TRP A 225 0.52 -9.54 -25.09
C TRP A 225 -0.82 -10.08 -24.58
N GLN A 226 -0.79 -10.86 -23.49
CA GLN A 226 -2.02 -11.31 -22.82
C GLN A 226 -2.88 -10.12 -22.41
N LEU A 227 -2.28 -9.08 -21.81
CA LEU A 227 -3.02 -7.88 -21.41
C LEU A 227 -3.55 -7.08 -22.61
N VAL A 228 -2.78 -6.96 -23.70
CA VAL A 228 -3.26 -6.33 -24.94
C VAL A 228 -4.49 -7.06 -25.50
N GLU A 229 -4.51 -8.39 -25.50
CA GLU A 229 -5.64 -9.19 -25.97
C GLU A 229 -6.91 -9.01 -25.14
N THR A 230 -6.78 -8.68 -23.85
CA THR A 230 -7.94 -8.38 -22.98
C THR A 230 -8.49 -6.96 -23.14
N CYS A 231 -7.71 -6.04 -23.74
CA CYS A 231 -8.15 -4.66 -23.91
C CYS A 231 -9.19 -4.56 -25.03
N PRO A 232 -10.20 -3.69 -24.89
CA PRO A 232 -11.13 -3.40 -25.97
C PRO A 232 -10.38 -2.78 -27.16
N GLN A 233 -10.81 -3.13 -28.37
CA GLN A 233 -10.32 -2.54 -29.63
C GLN A 233 -10.80 -1.11 -29.82
#